data_AF-A0A812Y019-F1
#
_entry.id   AF-A0A812Y019-F1
#
_cell.length_a   1.000
_cell.length_b   1.000
_cell.length_c   1.000
_cell.angle_alpha   90.00
_cell.angle_beta   90.00
_cell.angle_gamma   90.00
#
_symmetry.space_group_name_H-M   'P 1'
#
loop_
_entity.id
_entity.type
_entity.pdbx_description
1 polymer ?
#
loop_
_entity_poly.entity_id
_entity_poly.type
_entity_poly.pdbx_seq_one_letter_code
_entity_poly.pdbx_strand_id
1 'polypeptide(L)'
;MSSRGVSLVFSPNQASLYSADEECNIYEWDIVSGRCRQKLKEPWSVRIQCLAISANEKAKLAIGSSTGNIDVFDVGAKLSAEPNHSIGNLTTRIDALRFSSDGQILAAASRLKPGAMKLVHTGTMTVFQNWPTQRTPLHRVSALDFSCQGGVLAVGNEAGRVKLTCFVPALILSPGRERLGNLCGTLQSLLVCLGPALCAAPRKSRSQ
;
A
#
# COMPACT_ATOMS: atom_id res chain seq x y z
N MET A 1 5.65 -25.15 -4.81
CA MET A 1 5.31 -25.08 -3.38
C MET A 1 5.02 -23.63 -3.03
N SER A 2 3.75 -23.21 -3.00
CA SER A 2 3.35 -21.82 -2.74
C SER A 2 3.52 -21.52 -1.24
N SER A 3 4.31 -20.51 -0.89
CA SER A 3 4.61 -20.12 0.49
C SER A 3 3.31 -19.89 1.28
N ARG A 4 3.21 -20.51 2.46
CA ARG A 4 2.20 -20.23 3.48
C ARG A 4 2.43 -18.81 3.99
N GLY A 5 1.73 -17.84 3.40
CA GLY A 5 1.93 -16.42 3.68
C GLY A 5 1.26 -16.01 4.99
N VAL A 6 1.91 -16.25 6.13
CA VAL A 6 1.58 -15.53 7.36
C VAL A 6 2.08 -14.10 7.17
N SER A 7 1.16 -13.16 6.99
CA SER A 7 1.49 -11.74 6.87
C SER A 7 1.41 -11.07 8.23
N LEU A 8 2.36 -10.19 8.51
CA LEU A 8 2.52 -9.47 9.77
C LEU A 8 2.77 -7.99 9.47
N VAL A 9 2.18 -7.09 10.26
CA VAL A 9 2.39 -5.65 10.10
C VAL A 9 2.34 -4.92 11.45
N PHE A 10 3.36 -4.11 11.71
CA PHE A 10 3.42 -3.26 12.91
C PHE A 10 2.54 -2.03 12.76
N SER A 11 1.88 -1.63 13.84
CA SER A 11 1.17 -0.36 13.86
C SER A 11 2.16 0.83 13.75
N PRO A 12 1.74 1.96 13.16
CA PRO A 12 2.61 3.14 13.04
C PRO A 12 3.07 3.69 14.40
N ASN A 13 2.23 3.56 15.43
CA ASN A 13 2.55 3.95 16.81
C ASN A 13 3.40 2.91 17.56
N GLN A 14 3.75 1.79 16.92
CA GLN A 14 4.56 0.69 17.48
C GLN A 14 4.01 0.07 18.77
N ALA A 15 2.71 0.25 19.04
CA ALA A 15 2.05 -0.32 20.21
C ALA A 15 1.42 -1.70 19.92
N SER A 16 0.98 -1.92 18.68
CA SER A 16 0.29 -3.13 18.25
C SER A 16 0.99 -3.81 17.07
N LEU A 17 0.87 -5.12 16.98
CA LEU A 17 1.26 -5.93 15.82
C LEU A 17 0.01 -6.64 15.30
N TYR A 18 -0.25 -6.56 14.00
CA TYR A 18 -1.33 -7.29 13.35
C TYR A 18 -0.78 -8.51 12.63
N SER A 19 -1.46 -9.65 12.79
CA SER A 19 -1.12 -10.89 12.10
C SER A 19 -2.37 -11.53 11.50
N ALA A 20 -2.23 -12.22 10.38
CA ALA A 20 -3.31 -13.03 9.81
C ALA A 20 -2.91 -14.50 9.73
N ASP A 21 -3.86 -15.39 10.00
CA ASP A 21 -3.69 -16.83 9.81
C ASP A 21 -4.33 -17.34 8.51
N GLU A 22 -4.17 -18.64 8.25
CA GLU A 22 -4.73 -19.29 7.07
C GLU A 22 -6.25 -19.48 7.13
N GLU A 23 -6.85 -19.40 8.32
CA GLU A 23 -8.29 -19.51 8.56
C GLU A 23 -9.01 -18.14 8.49
N CYS A 24 -8.32 -17.11 7.97
CA CYS A 24 -8.82 -15.74 7.89
C CYS A 24 -9.11 -15.08 9.25
N ASN A 25 -8.47 -15.55 10.32
CA ASN A 25 -8.48 -14.81 11.57
C ASN A 25 -7.37 -13.75 11.56
N ILE A 26 -7.72 -12.57 12.04
CA ILE A 26 -6.82 -11.44 12.25
C ILE A 26 -6.62 -11.30 13.75
N TYR A 27 -5.36 -11.21 14.16
CA TYR A 27 -5.00 -11.05 15.56
C TYR A 27 -4.34 -9.68 15.72
N GLU A 28 -4.75 -8.98 16.76
CA GLU A 28 -4.06 -7.80 17.27
C GLU A 28 -3.28 -8.18 18.53
N TRP A 29 -1.98 -7.97 18.48
CA TRP A 29 -1.04 -8.24 19.56
C TRP A 29 -0.60 -6.93 20.19
N ASP A 30 -0.66 -6.83 21.51
CA ASP A 30 -0.01 -5.76 22.25
C ASP A 30 1.48 -6.10 22.40
N ILE A 31 2.33 -5.22 21.87
CA ILE A 31 3.78 -5.48 21.79
C ILE A 31 4.42 -5.43 23.18
N VAL A 32 3.94 -4.55 24.07
CA VAL A 32 4.52 -4.35 25.40
C VAL A 32 4.26 -5.54 26.32
N SER A 33 3.03 -6.03 26.34
CA SER A 33 2.60 -7.15 27.17
C SER A 33 2.78 -8.51 26.51
N GLY A 34 3.00 -8.55 25.18
CA GLY A 34 3.12 -9.79 24.40
C GLY A 34 1.82 -10.60 24.32
N ARG A 35 0.66 -9.98 24.59
CA ARG A 35 -0.64 -10.66 24.64
C ARG A 35 -1.49 -10.33 23.42
N CYS A 36 -2.30 -11.30 22.98
CA CYS A 36 -3.34 -11.06 21.98
C CYS A 36 -4.45 -10.21 22.62
N ARG A 37 -4.61 -8.96 22.17
CA ARG A 37 -5.68 -8.05 22.59
C ARG A 37 -7.01 -8.45 21.98
N GLN A 38 -6.99 -8.80 20.71
CA GLN A 38 -8.20 -9.05 19.95
C GLN A 38 -7.97 -10.13 18.89
N LYS A 39 -8.95 -11.02 18.76
CA LYS A 39 -9.08 -11.94 17.63
C LYS A 39 -10.34 -11.56 16.86
N LEU A 40 -10.17 -11.27 15.58
CA LEU A 40 -11.24 -11.06 14.62
C LEU A 40 -11.31 -12.24 13.67
N LYS A 41 -12.51 -12.71 13.39
CA LYS A 41 -12.75 -13.75 12.40
C LYS A 41 -13.63 -13.17 11.30
N GLU A 42 -13.09 -13.10 10.09
CA GLU A 42 -13.81 -12.69 8.90
C GLU A 42 -14.60 -13.89 8.32
N PRO A 43 -15.95 -13.85 8.29
CA PRO A 43 -16.77 -14.94 7.76
C PRO A 43 -16.68 -15.13 6.24
N TRP A 44 -16.39 -14.07 5.48
CA TRP A 44 -16.60 -13.99 4.02
C TRP A 44 -15.32 -14.10 3.18
N SER A 45 -14.13 -14.00 3.79
CA SER A 45 -12.87 -14.10 3.04
C SER A 45 -12.37 -15.54 2.99
N VAL A 46 -11.93 -15.99 1.82
CA VAL A 46 -11.51 -17.39 1.61
C VAL A 46 -10.08 -17.65 2.08
N ARG A 47 -9.18 -16.67 1.90
CA ARG A 47 -7.79 -16.74 2.41
C ARG A 47 -7.13 -15.37 2.40
N ILE A 48 -6.54 -14.97 3.53
CA ILE A 48 -5.70 -13.77 3.59
C ILE A 48 -4.33 -14.07 2.94
N GLN A 49 -3.82 -13.14 2.14
CA GLN A 49 -2.52 -13.26 1.47
C GLN A 49 -1.52 -12.21 1.93
N CYS A 50 -1.99 -10.99 2.19
CA CYS A 50 -1.14 -9.89 2.59
C CYS A 50 -1.88 -8.89 3.47
N LEU A 51 -1.13 -8.25 4.35
CA LEU A 51 -1.57 -7.14 5.20
C LEU A 51 -0.72 -5.91 4.88
N ALA A 52 -1.33 -4.73 5.00
CA ALA A 52 -0.63 -3.45 4.94
C ALA A 52 -1.30 -2.47 5.90
N ILE A 53 -0.53 -1.57 6.50
CA ILE A 53 -1.07 -0.49 7.33
C ILE A 53 -0.63 0.87 6.80
N SER A 54 -1.53 1.84 6.86
CA SER A 54 -1.23 3.23 6.56
C SER A 54 -0.54 3.90 7.76
N ALA A 55 0.45 4.76 7.48
CA ALA A 55 1.23 5.49 8.49
C ALA A 55 0.64 6.86 8.87
N ASN A 56 -0.62 7.13 8.51
CA ASN A 56 -1.28 8.41 8.77
C ASN A 56 -1.84 8.50 10.19
N GLU A 57 -2.24 9.72 10.58
CA GLU A 57 -2.95 9.99 11.85
C GLU A 57 -4.18 9.10 12.03
N LYS A 58 -4.93 8.88 10.94
CA LYS A 58 -6.01 7.87 10.87
C LYS A 58 -5.47 6.64 10.16
N ALA A 59 -4.75 5.81 10.91
CA ALA A 59 -4.19 4.57 10.39
C ALA A 59 -5.32 3.66 9.87
N LYS A 60 -5.06 3.01 8.74
CA LYS A 60 -5.98 2.06 8.11
C LYS A 60 -5.24 0.76 7.86
N LEU A 61 -5.85 -0.36 8.19
CA LEU A 61 -5.36 -1.70 7.93
C LEU A 61 -6.05 -2.22 6.67
N ALA A 62 -5.27 -2.54 5.63
CA ALA A 62 -5.78 -3.18 4.43
C ALA A 62 -5.37 -4.65 4.39
N ILE A 63 -6.30 -5.48 3.96
CA ILE A 63 -6.19 -6.94 3.94
C ILE A 63 -6.47 -7.41 2.52
N GLY A 64 -5.50 -8.08 1.91
CA GLY A 64 -5.64 -8.64 0.57
C GLY A 64 -6.02 -10.10 0.61
N SER A 65 -7.11 -10.45 -0.07
CA SER A 65 -7.63 -11.81 -0.17
C SER A 65 -7.09 -12.58 -1.38
N SER A 66 -7.23 -13.91 -1.36
CA SER A 66 -6.95 -14.76 -2.51
C SER A 66 -7.95 -14.59 -3.66
N THR A 67 -9.14 -14.05 -3.39
CA THR A 67 -10.17 -13.78 -4.40
C THR A 67 -9.94 -12.47 -5.14
N GLY A 68 -9.06 -11.60 -4.64
CA GLY A 68 -8.81 -10.27 -5.18
C GLY A 68 -9.59 -9.14 -4.49
N ASN A 69 -10.35 -9.45 -3.44
CA ASN A 69 -10.94 -8.45 -2.57
C ASN A 69 -9.87 -7.81 -1.66
N ILE A 70 -10.00 -6.51 -1.44
CA ILE A 70 -9.26 -5.75 -0.44
C ILE A 70 -10.25 -5.26 0.60
N ASP A 71 -10.08 -5.72 1.84
CA ASP A 71 -10.88 -5.28 2.97
C ASP A 71 -10.08 -4.26 3.77
N VAL A 72 -10.70 -3.13 4.10
CA VAL A 72 -10.04 -2.00 4.78
C VAL A 72 -10.74 -1.72 6.11
N PHE A 73 -9.94 -1.66 7.16
CA PHE A 73 -10.36 -1.40 8.53
C PHE A 73 -9.74 -0.10 9.03
N ASP A 74 -10.52 0.69 9.73
CA ASP A 74 -9.98 1.83 10.46
C ASP A 74 -9.29 1.34 11.74
N VAL A 75 -8.03 1.72 11.93
CA VAL A 75 -7.24 1.35 13.10
C VAL A 75 -7.48 2.40 14.18
N GLY A 76 -8.31 2.05 15.16
CA GLY A 76 -8.63 2.89 16.32
C GLY A 76 -8.32 2.18 17.64
N ALA A 77 -9.16 2.42 18.65
CA ALA A 77 -9.04 1.74 19.95
C ALA A 77 -9.33 0.22 19.85
N LYS A 78 -10.16 -0.17 18.90
CA LYS A 78 -10.55 -1.57 18.65
C LYS A 78 -10.83 -1.73 17.15
N LEU A 79 -10.39 -2.84 16.57
CA LEU A 79 -10.78 -3.16 15.19
C LEU A 79 -12.26 -3.57 15.16
N SER A 80 -13.00 -3.10 14.14
CA SER A 80 -14.38 -3.48 13.89
C SER A 80 -14.51 -4.95 13.51
N ALA A 81 -15.69 -5.54 13.74
CA ALA A 81 -15.97 -6.92 13.33
C ALA A 81 -16.23 -7.05 11.83
N GLU A 82 -16.65 -5.96 11.18
CA GLU A 82 -16.87 -5.88 9.74
C GLU A 82 -15.91 -4.83 9.15
N PRO A 83 -15.47 -4.99 7.88
CA PRO A 83 -14.63 -4.02 7.21
C PRO A 83 -15.40 -2.72 6.98
N ASN A 84 -14.71 -1.59 7.16
CA ASN A 84 -15.26 -0.27 6.85
C ASN A 84 -15.53 -0.13 5.35
N HIS A 85 -14.65 -0.71 4.53
CA HIS A 85 -14.75 -0.71 3.08
C HIS A 85 -14.20 -2.00 2.48
N SER A 86 -14.87 -2.51 1.44
CA SER A 86 -14.43 -3.66 0.66
C SER A 86 -14.32 -3.29 -0.83
N ILE A 87 -13.18 -3.60 -1.43
CA ILE A 87 -12.84 -3.22 -2.81
C ILE A 87 -12.60 -4.50 -3.62
N GLY A 88 -13.49 -4.78 -4.56
CA GLY A 88 -13.49 -6.00 -5.39
C GLY A 88 -13.03 -5.81 -6.84
N ASN A 89 -12.11 -4.88 -7.10
CA ASN A 89 -11.70 -4.54 -8.47
C ASN A 89 -10.61 -5.46 -9.06
N LEU A 90 -9.92 -6.24 -8.23
CA LEU A 90 -9.00 -7.28 -8.68
C LEU A 90 -9.74 -8.63 -8.66
N THR A 91 -9.61 -9.40 -9.73
CA THR A 91 -10.26 -10.72 -9.86
C THR A 91 -9.29 -11.88 -9.57
N THR A 92 -8.12 -11.57 -9.03
CA THR A 92 -7.00 -12.50 -8.82
C THR A 92 -6.40 -12.24 -7.46
N ARG A 93 -5.81 -13.27 -6.83
CA ARG A 93 -5.16 -13.16 -5.51
C ARG A 93 -4.23 -11.97 -5.41
N ILE A 94 -4.27 -11.29 -4.28
CA ILE A 94 -3.41 -10.12 -4.03
C ILE A 94 -2.10 -10.59 -3.43
N ASP A 95 -1.03 -10.46 -4.21
CA ASP A 95 0.31 -10.89 -3.82
C ASP A 95 1.09 -9.77 -3.12
N ALA A 96 0.81 -8.52 -3.47
CA ALA A 96 1.48 -7.35 -2.91
C ALA A 96 0.46 -6.25 -2.61
N LEU A 97 0.55 -5.70 -1.40
CA LEU A 97 -0.32 -4.63 -0.91
C LEU A 97 0.54 -3.62 -0.13
N ARG A 98 0.51 -2.34 -0.51
CA ARG A 98 1.35 -1.29 0.11
C ARG A 98 0.62 0.05 0.14
N PHE A 99 0.67 0.71 1.29
CA PHE A 99 0.29 2.12 1.38
C PHE A 99 1.47 3.01 0.96
N SER A 100 1.16 4.17 0.41
CA SER A 100 2.12 5.26 0.28
C SER A 100 2.50 5.79 1.66
N SER A 101 3.65 6.47 1.76
CA SER A 101 4.13 7.00 3.04
C SER A 101 3.25 8.11 3.61
N ASP A 102 2.54 8.84 2.75
CA ASP A 102 1.50 9.82 3.11
C ASP A 102 0.11 9.18 3.31
N GLY A 103 0.03 7.85 3.18
CA GLY A 103 -1.17 7.02 3.35
C GLY A 103 -2.36 7.39 2.48
N GLN A 104 -2.20 8.23 1.45
CA GLN A 104 -3.28 8.66 0.54
C GLN A 104 -3.57 7.64 -0.56
N ILE A 105 -2.60 6.77 -0.86
CA ILE A 105 -2.68 5.80 -1.95
C ILE A 105 -2.42 4.41 -1.40
N LEU A 106 -3.25 3.46 -1.78
CA LEU A 106 -3.03 2.03 -1.58
C LEU A 106 -2.79 1.37 -2.92
N ALA A 107 -1.63 0.73 -3.07
CA ALA A 107 -1.28 -0.07 -4.23
C ALA A 107 -1.54 -1.55 -3.94
N ALA A 108 -2.27 -2.20 -4.83
CA ALA A 108 -2.54 -3.64 -4.80
C ALA A 108 -2.11 -4.28 -6.12
N ALA A 109 -1.39 -5.39 -6.06
CA ALA A 109 -0.99 -6.15 -7.25
C ALA A 109 -1.12 -7.66 -7.09
N SER A 110 -1.29 -8.31 -8.24
CA SER A 110 -1.29 -9.75 -8.41
C SER A 110 -0.22 -10.17 -9.42
N ARG A 111 0.47 -11.27 -9.10
CA ARG A 111 1.42 -11.92 -10.02
C ARG A 111 0.73 -12.80 -11.05
N LEU A 112 -0.54 -13.16 -10.82
CA LEU A 112 -1.23 -14.17 -11.62
C LEU A 112 -1.61 -13.69 -13.03
N LYS A 113 -1.87 -12.40 -13.20
CA LYS A 113 -2.27 -11.82 -14.48
C LYS A 113 -1.40 -10.60 -14.82
N PRO A 114 -0.92 -10.47 -16.06
CA PRO A 114 -0.14 -9.29 -16.46
C PRO A 114 -0.99 -8.02 -16.32
N GLY A 115 -0.40 -6.97 -15.76
CA GLY A 115 -1.08 -5.70 -15.51
C GLY A 115 -2.17 -5.76 -14.44
N ALA A 116 -2.26 -6.85 -13.67
CA ALA A 116 -3.17 -6.94 -12.53
C ALA A 116 -2.63 -6.15 -11.34
N MET A 117 -2.71 -4.84 -11.46
CA MET A 117 -2.39 -3.89 -10.40
C MET A 117 -3.48 -2.83 -10.36
N LYS A 118 -3.75 -2.30 -9.17
CA LYS A 118 -4.69 -1.20 -8.95
C LYS A 118 -4.11 -0.24 -7.93
N LEU A 119 -4.42 1.04 -8.12
CA LEU A 119 -4.22 2.07 -7.12
C LEU A 119 -5.59 2.47 -6.58
N VAL A 120 -5.66 2.70 -5.29
CA VAL A 120 -6.86 3.11 -4.57
C VAL A 120 -6.56 4.40 -3.83
N HIS A 121 -7.44 5.38 -3.95
CA HIS A 121 -7.40 6.57 -3.12
C HIS A 121 -8.01 6.25 -1.74
N THR A 122 -7.24 6.40 -0.66
CA THR A 122 -7.65 5.95 0.67
C THR A 122 -8.67 6.85 1.33
N GLY A 123 -8.79 8.11 0.89
CA GLY A 123 -9.78 9.07 1.42
C GLY A 123 -11.21 8.75 0.96
N THR A 124 -11.39 8.41 -0.32
CA THR A 124 -12.69 8.10 -0.91
C THR A 124 -12.93 6.61 -1.11
N MET A 125 -11.88 5.78 -0.93
CA MET A 125 -11.87 4.36 -1.30
C MET A 125 -12.23 4.08 -2.75
N THR A 126 -11.97 5.04 -3.64
CA THR A 126 -12.19 4.87 -5.08
C THR A 126 -10.94 4.33 -5.77
N VAL A 127 -11.16 3.42 -6.72
CA VAL A 127 -10.09 2.81 -7.50
C VAL A 127 -9.79 3.67 -8.73
N PHE A 128 -8.52 4.01 -8.93
CA PHE A 128 -8.09 4.73 -10.12
C PHE A 128 -8.25 3.84 -11.37
N GLN A 129 -9.31 4.08 -12.16
CA GLN A 129 -9.64 3.26 -13.33
C GLN A 129 -8.61 3.36 -14.46
N ASN A 130 -7.94 4.51 -14.57
CA ASN A 130 -7.02 4.82 -15.67
C ASN A 130 -5.61 4.25 -15.50
N TRP A 131 -5.36 3.38 -14.51
CA TRP A 131 -4.04 2.81 -14.31
C TRP A 131 -4.12 1.35 -13.85
N PRO A 132 -3.31 0.44 -14.42
CA PRO A 132 -2.29 0.64 -15.46
C PRO A 132 -2.90 0.87 -16.85
N THR A 133 -2.26 1.70 -17.68
CA THR A 133 -2.68 1.90 -19.08
C THR A 133 -2.01 0.89 -20.01
N GLN A 134 -2.61 0.65 -21.20
CA GLN A 134 -1.98 -0.15 -22.27
C GLN A 134 -0.62 0.42 -22.72
N ARG A 135 -0.39 1.72 -22.52
CA ARG A 135 0.88 2.40 -22.82
C ARG A 135 2.00 2.08 -21.83
N THR A 136 1.68 1.46 -20.70
CA THR A 136 2.63 1.07 -19.65
C THR A 136 2.47 -0.42 -19.33
N PRO A 137 2.99 -1.33 -20.17
CA PRO A 137 2.92 -2.76 -19.88
C PRO A 137 3.76 -3.08 -18.64
N LEU A 138 3.10 -3.32 -17.51
CA LEU A 138 3.76 -3.71 -16.26
C LEU A 138 4.16 -5.18 -16.22
N HIS A 139 3.66 -6.00 -17.16
CA HIS A 139 3.76 -7.47 -17.11
C HIS A 139 3.25 -8.02 -15.76
N ARG A 140 3.73 -9.19 -15.32
CA ARG A 140 3.40 -9.76 -14.01
C ARG A 140 4.19 -9.03 -12.94
N VAL A 141 3.49 -8.28 -12.10
CA VAL A 141 4.11 -7.46 -11.04
C VAL A 141 4.50 -8.36 -9.89
N SER A 142 5.79 -8.41 -9.57
CA SER A 142 6.36 -9.27 -8.53
C SER A 142 6.63 -8.55 -7.22
N ALA A 143 6.93 -7.25 -7.28
CA ALA A 143 7.28 -6.43 -6.12
C ALA A 143 6.79 -4.99 -6.29
N LEU A 144 6.40 -4.38 -5.17
CA LEU A 144 5.92 -3.01 -5.09
C LEU A 144 6.52 -2.31 -3.89
N ASP A 145 6.98 -1.08 -4.07
CA ASP A 145 7.37 -0.23 -2.96
C ASP A 145 7.22 1.26 -3.25
N PHE A 146 6.91 2.04 -2.23
CA PHE A 146 6.84 3.50 -2.32
C PHE A 146 8.09 4.12 -1.71
N SER A 147 8.57 5.21 -2.32
CA SER A 147 9.60 6.04 -1.70
C SER A 147 9.13 6.58 -0.35
N CYS A 148 10.04 6.79 0.60
CA CYS A 148 9.74 7.34 1.92
C CYS A 148 9.04 8.72 1.86
N GLN A 149 9.28 9.50 0.81
CA GLN A 149 8.63 10.80 0.57
C GLN A 149 7.32 10.70 -0.24
N GLY A 150 6.87 9.48 -0.60
CA GLY A 150 5.61 9.23 -1.32
C GLY A 150 5.61 9.61 -2.81
N GLY A 151 6.62 10.35 -3.28
CA GLY A 151 6.67 10.88 -4.64
C GLY A 151 6.99 9.87 -5.75
N VAL A 152 7.47 8.67 -5.42
CA VAL A 152 7.83 7.63 -6.41
C VAL A 152 7.31 6.26 -5.98
N LEU A 153 6.78 5.50 -6.95
CA LEU A 153 6.45 4.08 -6.83
C LEU A 153 7.35 3.26 -7.73
N ALA A 154 8.01 2.27 -7.13
CA ALA A 154 8.78 1.25 -7.81
C ALA A 154 7.91 0.01 -8.03
N VAL A 155 7.85 -0.44 -9.28
CA VAL A 155 7.14 -1.65 -9.70
C VAL A 155 8.11 -2.61 -10.34
N GLY A 156 8.43 -3.71 -9.65
CA GLY A 156 9.22 -4.81 -10.18
C GLY A 156 8.34 -5.84 -10.89
N ASN A 157 8.83 -6.42 -11.99
CA ASN A 157 8.12 -7.47 -12.70
C ASN A 157 8.94 -8.76 -12.86
N GLU A 158 8.27 -9.86 -13.19
CA GLU A 158 8.91 -11.16 -13.41
C GLU A 158 9.82 -11.21 -14.65
N ALA A 159 9.75 -10.20 -15.53
CA ALA A 159 10.66 -10.03 -16.65
C ALA A 159 12.00 -9.36 -16.25
N GLY A 160 12.24 -9.16 -14.95
CA GLY A 160 13.47 -8.58 -14.41
C GLY A 160 13.58 -7.06 -14.61
N ARG A 161 12.47 -6.38 -14.93
CA ARG A 161 12.44 -4.93 -15.11
C ARG A 161 11.83 -4.25 -13.88
N VAL A 162 12.36 -3.08 -13.55
CA VAL A 162 11.79 -2.18 -12.54
C VAL A 162 11.32 -0.90 -13.23
N LYS A 163 10.05 -0.55 -13.03
CA LYS A 163 9.43 0.67 -13.50
C LYS A 163 9.32 1.64 -12.33
N LEU A 164 9.91 2.83 -12.46
CA LEU A 164 9.71 3.93 -11.53
C LEU A 164 8.63 4.85 -12.07
N THR A 165 7.65 5.19 -11.23
CA THR A 165 6.54 6.07 -11.57
C THR A 165 6.49 7.21 -10.56
N CYS A 166 6.64 8.46 -11.03
CA CYS A 166 6.56 9.63 -10.18
C CYS A 166 5.10 10.09 -10.02
N PHE A 167 4.70 10.44 -8.81
CA PHE A 167 3.43 11.07 -8.50
C PHE A 167 3.68 12.53 -8.14
N VAL A 168 3.00 13.46 -8.83
CA VAL A 168 3.06 14.88 -8.49
C VAL A 168 1.87 15.16 -7.57
N PRO A 169 2.06 15.53 -6.29
CA PRO A 169 0.98 15.64 -5.29
C PRO A 169 -0.17 16.55 -5.74
N ALA A 170 0.13 17.58 -6.52
CA ALA A 170 -0.84 18.59 -6.97
C ALA A 170 -1.94 18.07 -7.93
N LEU A 171 -1.72 16.95 -8.62
CA LEU A 171 -2.68 16.44 -9.62
C LEU A 171 -3.63 15.36 -9.08
N ILE A 172 -3.41 14.86 -7.87
CA ILE A 172 -4.20 13.77 -7.27
C ILE A 172 -5.35 14.31 -6.41
N LEU A 173 -5.21 15.55 -5.91
CA LEU A 173 -6.08 16.11 -4.87
C LEU A 173 -7.31 16.89 -5.37
N SER A 174 -7.60 16.93 -6.67
CA SER A 174 -8.81 17.61 -7.17
C SER A 174 -10.03 16.66 -7.10
N PRO A 175 -11.02 16.89 -6.22
CA PRO A 175 -12.27 16.13 -6.25
C PRO A 175 -12.92 16.35 -7.61
N GLY A 176 -13.11 15.29 -8.39
CA GLY A 176 -13.64 15.37 -9.76
C GLY A 176 -12.63 15.15 -10.89
N ARG A 177 -11.33 15.01 -10.60
CA ARG A 177 -10.33 14.47 -11.56
C ARG A 177 -9.74 13.17 -11.01
N GLU A 178 -10.51 12.09 -11.06
CA GLU A 178 -10.00 10.71 -10.89
C GLU A 178 -9.18 10.23 -12.11
N ARG A 179 -8.40 11.14 -12.70
CA ARG A 179 -7.50 10.88 -13.82
C ARG A 179 -6.09 11.04 -13.31
N LEU A 180 -5.39 9.93 -13.16
CA LEU A 180 -3.92 9.93 -13.28
C LEU A 180 -3.62 10.39 -14.72
N GLY A 181 -3.53 11.70 -14.91
CA GLY A 181 -3.05 12.28 -16.17
C GLY A 181 -1.68 11.69 -16.50
N ASN A 182 -1.31 11.66 -17.78
CA ASN A 182 -0.04 11.14 -18.28
C ASN A 182 1.17 11.75 -17.54
N LEU A 183 1.51 11.19 -16.38
CA LEU A 183 2.72 11.49 -15.61
C LEU A 183 3.85 10.52 -15.96
N CYS A 184 3.61 9.61 -16.91
CA CYS A 184 4.65 8.80 -17.53
C CYS A 184 5.44 9.64 -18.55
N GLY A 185 6.01 10.76 -18.10
CA GLY A 185 7.24 11.24 -18.70
C GLY A 185 8.31 10.20 -18.41
N THR A 186 8.78 9.52 -19.44
CA THR A 186 10.05 8.80 -19.42
C THR A 186 11.09 9.70 -18.74
N LEU A 187 11.99 9.14 -17.94
CA LEU A 187 13.09 9.83 -17.22
C LEU A 187 14.09 10.59 -18.14
N GLN A 188 13.69 10.99 -19.34
CA GLN A 188 14.45 11.78 -20.29
C GLN A 188 14.09 13.27 -20.32
N SER A 189 13.04 13.74 -19.61
CA SER A 189 12.55 15.11 -19.84
C SER A 189 12.35 16.02 -18.61
N LEU A 190 12.71 15.63 -17.39
CA LEU A 190 12.68 16.57 -16.25
C LEU A 190 13.99 16.59 -15.47
N LEU A 191 14.97 17.17 -16.14
CA LEU A 191 16.08 17.89 -15.52
C LEU A 191 15.64 19.33 -15.19
N VAL A 192 14.50 19.52 -14.50
CA VAL A 192 14.08 20.83 -13.96
C VAL A 192 13.26 20.54 -12.70
N CYS A 193 13.57 21.25 -11.60
CA CYS A 193 13.01 21.14 -10.23
C CYS A 193 13.78 20.27 -9.21
N LEU A 194 15.10 20.13 -9.36
CA LEU A 194 15.98 20.01 -8.18
C LEU A 194 16.65 21.37 -7.93
N GLY A 195 15.95 22.26 -7.23
CA GLY A 195 16.59 23.35 -6.48
C GLY A 195 17.05 22.79 -5.12
N PRO A 196 18.25 23.16 -4.62
CA PRO A 196 18.82 22.51 -3.45
C PRO A 196 18.20 23.08 -2.18
N ALA A 197 17.24 22.38 -1.59
CA ALA A 197 16.78 22.64 -0.23
C ALA A 197 17.46 21.68 0.74
N LEU A 198 18.72 22.02 1.03
CA LEU A 198 19.44 21.83 2.30
C LEU A 198 19.11 20.58 3.15
N CYS A 199 19.96 19.56 3.01
CA CYS A 199 20.42 18.79 4.16
C CYS A 199 21.17 19.72 5.12
N ALA A 200 20.50 20.21 6.17
CA ALA A 200 21.18 20.81 7.31
C ALA A 200 21.66 19.70 8.26
N ALA A 201 22.94 19.33 8.13
CA ALA A 201 23.63 18.52 9.13
C ALA A 201 23.84 19.36 10.42
N PRO A 202 23.83 18.73 11.62
CA PRO A 202 24.04 19.46 12.87
C PRO A 202 25.50 19.94 12.98
N ARG A 203 25.70 21.25 13.14
CA ARG A 203 27.01 21.83 13.48
C ARG A 203 27.36 21.43 14.92
N LYS A 204 28.49 20.73 15.09
CA LYS A 204 29.18 20.58 16.38
C LYS A 204 29.54 21.97 16.92
N SER A 205 29.03 22.33 18.10
CA SER A 205 29.62 23.41 18.89
C SER A 205 30.91 22.88 19.53
N ARG A 206 32.04 23.47 19.14
CA ARG A 206 33.31 23.32 19.86
C ARG A 206 33.31 24.32 21.01
N SER A 207 33.56 23.80 22.21
CA SER A 207 33.93 24.52 23.41
C SER A 207 35.21 25.33 23.21
N GLN A 208 35.18 26.59 23.67
CA GLN A 208 36.29 27.22 24.37
C GLN A 208 35.77 27.64 25.74
#